data_AF-A0A4S1M743-F1
#
_entry.id   AF-A0A4S1M743-F1
#
_cell.length_a   1.000
_cell.length_b   1.000
_cell.length_c   1.000
_cell.angle_alpha   90.00
_cell.angle_beta   90.00
_cell.angle_gamma   90.00
#
_symmetry.space_group_name_H-M   'P 1'
#
loop_
_entity.id
_entity.type
_entity.pdbx_description
1 polymer ?
#
loop_
_entity_poly.entity_id
_entity_poly.type
_entity_poly.pdbx_seq_one_letter_code
_entity_poly.pdbx_strand_id
1 'polypeptide(L)'
;MVAETPYLGHLTDFIPVYEKKKKEDCAYPGYIESLARYTQRKHSSAWVNLLDPDILRRVFRDAGFIVEKVGFISREYFPQEVQLSGKESAGILAVKPSISIS
;
A
#
# COMPACT_ATOMS: atom_id res chain seq x y z
N MET A 1 10.89 4.25 -0.83
CA MET A 1 9.53 4.82 -0.64
C MET A 1 8.80 4.04 0.44
N VAL A 2 7.88 4.68 1.15
CA VAL A 2 6.99 4.04 2.12
C VAL A 2 5.55 4.45 1.79
N ALA A 3 4.61 3.51 1.90
CA ALA A 3 3.18 3.73 1.71
C ALA A 3 2.40 2.98 2.80
N GLU A 4 1.18 3.45 3.12
CA GLU A 4 0.27 2.70 3.98
C GLU A 4 -0.40 1.57 3.19
N THR A 5 -0.70 0.47 3.88
CA THR A 5 -1.35 -0.70 3.27
C THR A 5 -2.85 -0.72 3.57
N PRO A 6 -3.61 -1.62 2.93
CA PRO A 6 -5.00 -1.89 3.30
C PRO A 6 -5.17 -2.49 4.71
N TYR A 7 -4.11 -3.04 5.30
CA TYR A 7 -4.13 -3.74 6.59
C TYR A 7 -3.99 -2.80 7.79
N LEU A 8 -4.59 -1.62 7.71
CA LEU A 8 -4.73 -0.69 8.84
C LEU A 8 -5.96 -1.08 9.67
N GLY A 9 -5.83 -1.08 10.99
CA GLY A 9 -6.89 -1.53 11.91
C GLY A 9 -8.22 -0.79 11.76
N HIS A 10 -8.18 0.49 11.37
CA HIS A 10 -9.37 1.32 11.14
C HIS A 10 -9.95 1.21 9.72
N LEU A 11 -9.42 0.32 8.89
CA LEU A 11 -9.85 0.04 7.50
C LEU A 11 -10.15 -1.44 7.27
N THR A 12 -10.44 -2.20 8.34
CA THR A 12 -10.69 -3.64 8.27
C THR A 12 -11.79 -4.02 7.28
N ASP A 13 -12.83 -3.20 7.16
CA ASP A 13 -13.93 -3.40 6.20
C ASP A 13 -13.48 -3.32 4.73
N PHE A 14 -12.37 -2.63 4.45
CA PHE A 14 -11.82 -2.53 3.09
C PHE A 14 -10.92 -3.72 2.71
N ILE A 15 -10.32 -4.42 3.69
CA ILE A 15 -9.42 -5.55 3.45
C ILE A 15 -10.03 -6.61 2.51
N PRO A 16 -11.26 -7.14 2.73
CA PRO A 16 -11.83 -8.14 1.82
C PRO A 16 -12.07 -7.60 0.40
N VAL A 17 -12.38 -6.31 0.26
CA VAL A 17 -12.53 -5.65 -1.05
C VAL A 17 -11.18 -5.58 -1.77
N TYR A 18 -10.13 -5.20 -1.05
CA TYR A 18 -8.77 -5.16 -1.56
C TYR A 18 -8.30 -6.53 -2.06
N GLU A 19 -8.42 -7.57 -1.22
CA GLU A 19 -7.97 -8.92 -1.55
C GLU A 19 -8.72 -9.48 -2.76
N LYS A 20 -10.03 -9.23 -2.86
CA LYS A 20 -10.81 -9.61 -4.03
C LYS A 20 -10.28 -8.91 -5.29
N LYS A 21 -10.13 -7.58 -5.26
CA LYS A 21 -9.60 -6.82 -6.41
C LYS A 21 -8.20 -7.28 -6.81
N LYS A 22 -7.33 -7.59 -5.83
CA LYS A 22 -5.98 -8.10 -6.07
C LYS A 22 -6.01 -9.47 -6.72
N LYS A 23 -6.89 -10.37 -6.26
CA LYS A 23 -7.10 -11.70 -6.87
C LYS A 23 -7.65 -11.62 -8.29
N GLU A 24 -8.39 -10.57 -8.61
CA GLU A 24 -8.92 -10.26 -9.95
C GLU A 24 -7.93 -9.46 -10.82
N ASP A 25 -6.64 -9.42 -10.46
CA ASP A 25 -5.56 -8.74 -11.18
C ASP A 25 -5.79 -7.23 -11.43
N CYS A 26 -6.57 -6.57 -10.57
CA CYS A 26 -6.78 -5.12 -10.65
C CYS A 26 -5.42 -4.36 -10.58
N ALA A 27 -5.26 -3.34 -11.43
CA ALA A 27 -4.03 -2.55 -11.49
C ALA A 27 -3.78 -1.73 -10.19
N TYR A 28 -4.84 -1.26 -9.54
CA TYR A 28 -4.74 -0.50 -8.29
C TYR A 28 -5.82 -0.97 -7.30
N PRO A 29 -5.64 -2.14 -6.68
CA PRO A 29 -6.67 -2.73 -5.81
C PRO A 29 -6.94 -1.88 -4.56
N GLY A 30 -5.94 -1.11 -4.12
CA GLY A 30 -6.04 -0.21 -2.97
C GLY A 30 -6.58 1.18 -3.28
N TYR A 31 -7.00 1.45 -4.53
CA TYR A 31 -7.64 2.72 -4.86
C TYR A 31 -9.03 2.80 -4.22
N ILE A 32 -9.21 3.83 -3.41
CA ILE A 32 -10.45 4.18 -2.73
C ILE A 32 -10.78 5.63 -3.10
N GLU A 33 -11.90 5.83 -3.78
CA GLU A 33 -12.35 7.17 -4.18
C GLU A 33 -12.77 8.03 -2.98
N SER A 34 -13.37 7.41 -1.96
CA SER A 34 -13.79 8.08 -0.73
C SER A 34 -13.50 7.21 0.49
N LEU A 35 -12.47 7.56 1.25
CA LEU A 35 -12.04 6.82 2.42
C LEU A 35 -13.12 6.79 3.52
N ALA A 36 -14.00 7.79 3.54
CA ALA A 36 -15.15 7.89 4.44
C ALA A 36 -16.11 6.68 4.37
N ARG A 37 -16.08 5.91 3.28
CA ARG A 37 -16.85 4.66 3.15
C ARG A 37 -16.36 3.54 4.08
N TYR A 38 -15.10 3.62 4.53
CA TYR A 38 -14.45 2.55 5.29
C TYR A 38 -13.91 3.00 6.65
N THR A 39 -14.05 4.28 7.01
CA THR A 39 -13.58 4.78 8.31
C THR A 39 -14.38 5.95 8.84
N GLN A 40 -14.52 6.00 10.16
CA GLN A 40 -15.20 7.08 10.89
C GLN A 40 -14.27 8.25 11.26
N ARG A 41 -12.99 8.20 10.84
CA ARG A 41 -12.03 9.28 11.13
C ARG A 41 -12.45 10.57 10.41
N LYS A 42 -12.39 11.70 11.12
CA LYS A 42 -12.66 13.03 10.55
C LYS A 42 -11.65 13.33 9.44
N HIS A 43 -12.08 14.01 8.37
CA HIS A 43 -11.29 14.33 7.16
C HIS A 43 -11.00 13.16 6.20
N SER A 44 -11.82 12.11 6.22
CA SER A 44 -11.73 10.94 5.33
C SER A 44 -12.33 11.13 3.92
N SER A 45 -12.59 12.36 3.49
CA SER A 45 -13.17 12.65 2.17
C SER A 45 -12.16 12.59 1.01
N ALA A 46 -10.88 12.37 1.30
CA ALA A 46 -9.86 12.23 0.28
C ALA A 46 -9.92 10.85 -0.40
N TRP A 47 -9.59 10.83 -1.68
CA TRP A 47 -9.20 9.60 -2.35
C TRP A 47 -7.84 9.15 -1.83
N VAL A 48 -7.61 7.85 -1.77
CA VAL A 48 -6.32 7.26 -1.40
C VAL A 48 -6.01 6.07 -2.30
N ASN A 49 -4.74 5.70 -2.37
CA ASN A 49 -4.32 4.44 -2.97
C ASN A 49 -3.36 3.73 -2.01
N LEU A 50 -3.86 2.68 -1.36
CA LEU A 50 -3.11 1.88 -0.40
C LEU A 50 -2.31 0.80 -1.14
N LEU A 51 -1.06 0.56 -0.72
CA LEU A 51 -0.14 -0.31 -1.46
C LEU A 51 0.47 -1.35 -0.52
N ASP A 52 0.32 -2.63 -0.85
CA ASP A 52 1.09 -3.70 -0.22
C ASP A 52 2.43 -3.93 -0.96
N PRO A 53 3.33 -4.79 -0.44
CA PRO A 53 4.61 -5.10 -1.06
C PRO A 53 4.53 -5.61 -2.50
N ASP A 54 3.49 -6.37 -2.86
CA ASP A 54 3.36 -6.95 -4.20
C ASP A 54 2.99 -5.87 -5.21
N ILE A 55 2.01 -5.02 -4.86
CA ILE A 55 1.61 -3.90 -5.71
C ILE A 55 2.74 -2.87 -5.82
N LEU A 56 3.41 -2.57 -4.71
CA LEU A 56 4.53 -1.62 -4.69
C LEU A 56 5.70 -2.12 -5.54
N ARG A 57 6.03 -3.42 -5.46
CA ARG A 57 7.03 -4.06 -6.33
C ARG A 57 6.64 -3.95 -7.80
N ARG A 58 5.40 -4.28 -8.16
CA ARG A 58 4.90 -4.18 -9.54
C ARG A 58 5.07 -2.77 -10.09
N VAL A 59 4.54 -1.77 -9.38
CA VAL A 59 4.58 -0.36 -9.81
C VAL A 59 6.01 0.12 -10.04
N PHE A 60 6.95 -0.22 -9.15
CA PHE A 60 8.35 0.18 -9.33
C PHE A 60 9.03 -0.53 -10.50
N ARG A 61 8.77 -1.82 -10.70
CA ARG A 61 9.29 -2.56 -11.85
C ARG A 61 8.75 -2.01 -13.18
N ASP A 62 7.46 -1.72 -13.24
CA ASP A 62 6.82 -1.14 -14.42
C ASP A 62 7.37 0.25 -14.74
N ALA A 63 7.77 1.00 -13.71
CA ALA A 63 8.47 2.28 -13.84
C ALA A 63 9.98 2.15 -14.18
N GLY A 64 10.49 0.95 -14.41
CA GLY A 64 11.87 0.70 -14.82
C GLY A 64 12.89 0.70 -13.68
N PHE A 65 12.46 0.56 -12.43
CA PHE A 65 13.37 0.40 -11.29
C PHE A 65 13.74 -1.07 -11.07
N ILE A 66 14.96 -1.30 -10.60
CA ILE A 66 15.40 -2.59 -10.05
C ILE A 66 15.04 -2.59 -8.56
N VAL A 67 14.21 -3.54 -8.14
CA VAL A 67 13.78 -3.66 -6.73
C VAL A 67 14.77 -4.52 -5.96
N GLU A 68 15.42 -3.94 -4.96
CA GLU A 68 16.40 -4.64 -4.10
C GLU A 68 15.71 -5.28 -2.88
N LYS A 69 14.81 -4.53 -2.23
CA LYS A 69 14.09 -5.00 -1.05
C LYS A 69 12.69 -4.40 -1.02
N VAL A 70 11.70 -5.22 -0.65
CA VAL A 70 10.34 -4.77 -0.41
C VAL A 70 9.71 -5.64 0.67
N GLY A 71 8.87 -5.06 1.52
CA GLY A 71 8.23 -5.80 2.58
C GLY A 71 7.28 -4.95 3.41
N PHE A 72 6.59 -5.62 4.32
CA PHE A 72 5.77 -4.97 5.33
C PHE A 72 6.63 -4.32 6.41
N ILE A 73 6.09 -3.27 7.00
CA ILE A 73 6.66 -2.54 8.14
C ILE A 73 5.59 -2.49 9.23
N SER A 74 5.89 -3.10 10.36
CA SER A 74 5.07 -2.99 11.57
C SER A 74 5.16 -1.57 12.13
N ARG A 75 4.03 -1.00 12.54
CA ARG A 75 3.94 0.35 13.12
C ARG A 75 3.46 0.28 14.56
N GLU A 76 4.26 -0.34 15.42
CA GLU A 76 3.94 -0.56 16.85
C GLU A 76 3.70 0.73 17.65
N TYR A 77 4.18 1.87 17.14
CA TYR A 77 3.97 3.20 17.73
C TYR A 77 2.76 3.97 17.18
N PHE A 78 2.01 3.41 16.22
CA PHE A 78 0.76 4.02 15.79
C PHE A 78 -0.30 3.97 16.90
N PRO A 79 -1.34 4.81 16.84
CA PRO A 79 -2.50 4.66 17.72
C PRO A 79 -3.06 3.23 17.64
N GLN A 80 -3.51 2.68 18.76
CA GLN A 80 -3.93 1.27 18.84
C GLN A 80 -5.02 0.91 17.82
N GLU A 81 -5.93 1.83 17.52
CA GLU A 81 -6.99 1.65 16.53
C GLU A 81 -6.49 1.53 15.08
N VAL A 82 -5.23 1.91 14.82
CA VAL A 82 -4.60 1.80 13.51
C VAL A 82 -3.77 0.53 13.38
N GLN A 83 -3.32 -0.05 14.50
CA GLN A 83 -2.55 -1.30 14.50
C GLN A 83 -3.48 -2.50 14.20
N LEU A 84 -2.96 -3.51 13.49
CA LEU A 84 -3.74 -4.71 13.19
C LEU A 84 -2.92 -6.00 13.19
N SER A 85 -1.84 -6.04 12.41
CA SER A 85 -1.13 -7.30 12.12
C SER A 85 0.38 -7.16 11.86
N GLY A 86 0.95 -5.97 12.09
CA GLY A 86 2.35 -5.68 11.75
C GLY A 86 2.56 -5.41 10.26
N LYS A 87 1.46 -5.21 9.51
CA LYS A 87 1.44 -4.98 8.06
C LYS A 87 0.96 -3.58 7.70
N GLU A 88 0.99 -2.65 8.64
CA GLU A 88 0.33 -1.34 8.52
C GLU A 88 0.92 -0.49 7.38
N SER A 89 2.23 -0.56 7.16
CA SER A 89 2.89 0.08 6.01
C SER A 89 3.67 -0.93 5.14
N ALA A 90 3.94 -0.55 3.89
CA ALA A 90 4.85 -1.24 2.99
C ALA A 90 6.03 -0.32 2.64
N GLY A 91 7.23 -0.88 2.65
CA GLY A 91 8.47 -0.19 2.27
C GLY A 91 9.12 -0.83 1.07
N ILE A 92 9.75 0.00 0.22
CA ILE A 92 10.55 -0.45 -0.92
C ILE A 92 11.87 0.32 -1.00
N LEU A 93 12.94 -0.44 -1.22
CA LEU A 93 14.26 0.01 -1.67
C LEU A 93 14.44 -0.45 -3.11
N ALA A 94 14.64 0.51 -4.01
CA ALA A 94 14.78 0.26 -5.44
C ALA A 94 15.69 1.33 -6.07
N VAL A 95 16.40 0.92 -7.11
CA VAL A 95 17.40 1.75 -7.80
C VAL A 95 16.95 1.94 -9.25
N LYS A 96 17.05 3.18 -9.74
CA LYS A 96 16.87 3.45 -11.17
C LYS A 96 18.18 3.11 -11.89
N PRO A 97 18.18 2.22 -12.89
CA PRO A 97 19.39 1.90 -13.64
C PRO A 97 19.95 3.16 -14.30
N SER A 98 21.25 3.37 -14.18
CA SER A 98 21.97 4.35 -14.99
C SER A 98 22.02 3.83 -16.42
N ILE A 99 21.68 4.68 -17.40
CA ILE A 99 21.92 4.34 -18.81
C ILE A 99 23.42 4.52 -19.05
N SER A 100 24.16 3.42 -19.22
CA SER A 100 25.50 3.48 -19.80
C SER A 100 25.33 3.67 -21.31
N ILE A 101 25.59 4.88 -21.79
CA ILE A 101 25.72 5.14 -23.23
C ILE A 101 27.12 4.66 -23.60
N SER A 102 27.21 3.51 -24.26
CA SER A 102 28.43 3.00 -24.92
C SER A 102 28.63 3.66 -26.27
#